data_AF-A0A6A3QEF8-F1
#
_entry.id   AF-A0A6A3QEF8-F1
#
_cell.length_a   1.000
_cell.length_b   1.000
_cell.length_c   1.000
_cell.angle_alpha   90.00
_cell.angle_beta   90.00
_cell.angle_gamma   90.00
#
_symmetry.space_group_name_H-M   'P 1'
#
loop_
_entity.id
_entity.type
_entity.pdbx_description
1 polymer ?
#
loop_
_entity_poly.entity_id
_entity_poly.type
_entity_poly.pdbx_seq_one_letter_code
_entity_poly.pdbx_strand_id
1 'polypeptide(L)'
;MWLPPFQDVFETKLEWESILFFKLKPTPAAKKEYGYCLFAMLNIIRAIFRCLWMHQNDLRFHGMQPNVIDVQAQVTAIIKLHVKRFYQDLLQKSLSHSGLKCNQLQTLLRLLPLPSALIPDDPDPDAPDLADAASPSLQE
;
A
#
# COMPACT_ATOMS: atom_id res chain seq x y z
N MET A 1 -0.21 -14.34 -7.50
CA MET A 1 -1.67 -14.26 -7.31
C MET A 1 -1.92 -13.39 -6.09
N TRP A 2 -2.40 -12.15 -6.23
CA TRP A 2 -2.38 -11.14 -5.15
C TRP A 2 -3.59 -11.19 -4.20
N LEU A 3 -4.70 -11.75 -4.66
CA LEU A 3 -6.00 -11.70 -3.98
C LEU A 3 -6.34 -12.94 -3.15
N PRO A 4 -6.02 -14.17 -3.59
CA PRO A 4 -6.39 -15.37 -2.84
C PRO A 4 -5.88 -15.43 -1.40
N PRO A 5 -4.68 -14.93 -1.04
CA PRO A 5 -4.23 -14.88 0.35
C PRO A 5 -5.17 -14.10 1.29
N PHE A 6 -6.02 -13.23 0.74
CA PHE A 6 -6.95 -12.42 1.51
C PHE A 6 -8.40 -12.91 1.44
N GLN A 7 -8.69 -14.00 0.71
CA GLN A 7 -10.08 -14.43 0.52
C GLN A 7 -10.76 -14.77 1.85
N ASP A 8 -10.04 -15.34 2.82
CA ASP A 8 -10.57 -15.71 4.13
C ASP A 8 -10.90 -14.49 5.02
N VAL A 9 -10.41 -13.31 4.63
CA VAL A 9 -10.65 -12.04 5.32
C VAL A 9 -11.99 -11.41 4.90
N PHE A 10 -12.54 -11.81 3.74
CA PHE A 10 -13.74 -11.22 3.16
C PHE A 10 -14.82 -12.28 2.87
N GLU A 11 -16.06 -11.97 3.24
CA GLU A 11 -17.24 -12.77 2.87
C GLU A 11 -17.53 -12.66 1.37
N THR A 12 -17.17 -11.53 0.78
CA THR A 12 -17.31 -11.32 -0.66
C THR A 12 -16.15 -11.96 -1.40
N LYS A 13 -16.46 -12.59 -2.55
CA LYS A 13 -15.42 -13.08 -3.44
C LYS A 13 -14.53 -11.92 -3.90
N LEU A 14 -13.23 -12.08 -3.70
CA LEU A 14 -12.22 -11.10 -4.08
C LEU A 14 -11.96 -11.18 -5.57
N GLU A 15 -12.77 -10.42 -6.31
CA GLU A 15 -12.58 -10.18 -7.73
C GLU A 15 -12.14 -8.75 -7.98
N TRP A 16 -11.65 -8.51 -9.18
CA TRP A 16 -11.06 -7.23 -9.50
C TRP A 16 -12.07 -6.09 -9.46
N GLU A 17 -13.29 -6.36 -9.94
CA GLU A 17 -14.41 -5.43 -9.82
C GLU A 17 -14.71 -5.09 -8.34
N SER A 18 -14.70 -6.09 -7.46
CA SER A 18 -14.99 -5.91 -6.04
C SER A 18 -14.00 -4.95 -5.38
N ILE A 19 -12.71 -5.02 -5.75
CA ILE A 19 -11.64 -4.18 -5.20
C ILE A 19 -11.67 -2.77 -5.81
N LEU A 20 -11.93 -2.65 -7.12
CA LEU A 20 -12.04 -1.37 -7.81
C LEU A 20 -13.21 -0.53 -7.26
N PHE A 21 -14.35 -1.16 -7.01
CA PHE A 21 -15.58 -0.48 -6.60
C PHE A 21 -15.90 -0.61 -5.10
N PHE A 22 -14.98 -1.16 -4.30
CA PHE A 22 -15.17 -1.36 -2.85
C PHE A 22 -16.47 -2.11 -2.49
N LYS A 23 -16.90 -3.05 -3.33
CA LYS A 23 -18.05 -3.94 -3.07
C LYS A 23 -17.61 -5.10 -2.18
N LEU A 24 -17.00 -4.81 -1.03
CA LEU A 24 -16.34 -5.80 -0.17
C LEU A 24 -16.94 -5.80 1.23
N LYS A 25 -17.27 -7.00 1.72
CA LYS A 25 -17.70 -7.22 3.11
C LYS A 25 -16.63 -8.03 3.84
N PRO A 26 -15.89 -7.44 4.80
CA PRO A 26 -14.96 -8.19 5.63
C PRO A 26 -15.73 -9.10 6.58
N THR A 27 -15.17 -10.27 6.91
CA THR A 27 -15.77 -11.17 7.90
C THR A 27 -15.82 -10.51 9.28
N PRO A 28 -16.76 -10.90 10.17
CA PRO A 28 -16.85 -10.32 11.50
C PRO A 28 -15.56 -10.50 12.32
N ALA A 29 -14.89 -11.64 12.16
CA ALA A 29 -13.60 -11.94 12.78
C ALA A 29 -12.51 -10.96 12.29
N ALA A 30 -12.34 -10.85 10.96
CA ALA A 30 -11.37 -9.94 10.37
C ALA A 30 -11.65 -8.47 10.70
N LYS A 31 -12.92 -8.07 10.71
CA LYS A 31 -13.32 -6.71 11.07
C LYS A 31 -12.98 -6.39 12.53
N LYS A 32 -13.17 -7.35 13.44
CA LYS A 32 -12.80 -7.20 14.86
C LYS A 32 -11.29 -7.14 15.05
N GLU A 33 -10.55 -7.96 14.30
CA GLU A 33 -9.11 -8.07 14.42
C GLU A 33 -8.38 -6.88 13.78
N TYR A 34 -8.68 -6.56 12.52
CA TYR A 34 -7.92 -5.58 11.73
C TYR A 34 -8.62 -4.23 11.54
N GLY A 35 -9.95 -4.18 11.70
CA GLY A 35 -10.73 -2.94 11.62
C GLY A 35 -10.43 -2.09 10.37
N TYR A 36 -10.05 -0.83 10.59
CA TYR A 36 -9.76 0.13 9.52
C TYR A 36 -8.54 -0.26 8.66
N CYS A 37 -7.61 -1.07 9.19
CA CYS A 37 -6.40 -1.51 8.47
C CYS A 37 -6.73 -2.32 7.21
N LEU A 38 -7.88 -2.99 7.18
CA LEU A 38 -8.39 -3.70 6.00
C LEU A 38 -8.60 -2.74 4.82
N PHE A 39 -9.22 -1.58 5.09
CA PHE A 39 -9.48 -0.58 4.04
C PHE A 39 -8.20 0.12 3.57
N ALA A 40 -7.24 0.32 4.48
CA ALA A 40 -5.92 0.85 4.13
C ALA A 40 -5.17 -0.12 3.20
N MET A 41 -5.11 -1.40 3.56
CA MET A 41 -4.49 -2.45 2.75
C MET A 41 -5.17 -2.60 1.38
N LEU A 42 -6.50 -2.60 1.31
CA LEU A 42 -7.24 -2.63 0.05
C LEU A 42 -6.93 -1.42 -0.84
N ASN A 43 -6.80 -0.23 -0.26
CA ASN A 43 -6.42 0.96 -1.00
C ASN A 43 -5.01 0.85 -1.60
N ILE A 44 -4.05 0.25 -0.87
CA ILE A 44 -2.70 -0.03 -1.36
C ILE A 44 -2.77 -0.99 -2.56
N ILE A 45 -3.47 -2.11 -2.40
CA ILE A 45 -3.65 -3.10 -3.48
C ILE A 45 -4.25 -2.42 -4.72
N ARG A 46 -5.32 -1.65 -4.55
CA ARG A 46 -5.98 -0.91 -5.63
C ARG A 46 -5.03 0.04 -6.36
N ALA A 47 -4.19 0.77 -5.63
CA ALA A 47 -3.22 1.70 -6.19
C ALA A 47 -2.13 0.98 -7.00
N ILE A 48 -1.60 -0.13 -6.49
CA ILE A 48 -0.62 -0.96 -7.18
C ILE A 48 -1.19 -1.48 -8.51
N PHE A 49 -2.39 -2.06 -8.48
CA PHE A 49 -3.01 -2.55 -9.71
C PHE A 49 -3.29 -1.44 -10.72
N ARG A 50 -3.68 -0.24 -10.27
CA ARG A 50 -3.85 0.92 -11.16
C ARG A 50 -2.52 1.31 -11.82
N CYS A 51 -1.41 1.28 -11.08
CA CYS A 51 -0.07 1.51 -11.61
C CYS A 51 0.32 0.45 -12.66
N LEU A 52 0.13 -0.83 -12.35
CA LEU A 52 0.39 -1.93 -13.30
C LEU A 52 -0.46 -1.80 -14.57
N TRP A 53 -1.73 -1.42 -14.43
CA TRP A 53 -2.63 -1.18 -15.55
C TRP A 53 -2.18 -0.01 -16.43
N MET A 54 -1.76 1.10 -15.83
CA MET A 54 -1.22 2.25 -16.57
C MET A 54 0.06 1.86 -17.31
N HIS A 55 0.98 1.15 -16.66
CA HIS A 55 2.21 0.67 -17.31
C HIS A 55 1.90 -0.26 -18.50
N GLN A 56 0.97 -1.20 -18.35
CA GLN A 56 0.55 -2.06 -19.47
C GLN A 56 -0.05 -1.27 -20.64
N ASN A 57 -0.84 -0.23 -20.35
CA ASN A 57 -1.37 0.64 -21.39
C ASN A 57 -0.25 1.41 -22.09
N ASP A 58 0.71 1.97 -21.34
CA ASP A 58 1.84 2.70 -21.92
C ASP A 58 2.67 1.81 -22.87
N LEU A 59 2.94 0.57 -22.49
CA LEU A 59 3.59 -0.41 -23.39
C LEU A 59 2.80 -0.62 -24.68
N ARG A 60 1.47 -0.73 -24.56
CA ARG A 60 0.57 -0.99 -25.68
C ARG A 60 0.37 0.22 -26.61
N PHE A 61 0.32 1.43 -26.06
CA PHE A 61 0.06 2.66 -26.81
C PHE A 61 1.33 3.31 -27.35
N HIS A 62 2.45 3.22 -26.63
CA HIS A 62 3.70 3.87 -27.00
C HIS A 62 4.77 2.92 -27.55
N GLY A 63 4.49 1.61 -27.61
CA GLY A 63 5.42 0.62 -28.17
C GLY A 63 6.71 0.47 -27.36
N MET A 64 6.68 0.84 -26.07
CA MET A 64 7.82 0.74 -25.17
C MET A 64 8.10 -0.72 -24.79
N GLN A 65 9.35 -0.99 -24.41
CA GLN A 65 9.74 -2.30 -23.85
C GLN A 65 9.44 -2.34 -22.34
N PRO A 66 9.02 -3.49 -21.80
CA PRO A 66 8.74 -3.64 -20.37
C PRO A 66 10.01 -3.41 -19.54
N ASN A 67 9.96 -2.42 -18.65
CA ASN A 67 11.04 -2.14 -17.69
C ASN A 67 10.63 -2.60 -16.28
N VAL A 68 11.04 -3.82 -15.93
CA VAL A 68 10.69 -4.43 -14.64
C VAL A 68 11.25 -3.65 -13.45
N ILE A 69 12.40 -3.00 -13.60
CA ILE A 69 13.04 -2.21 -12.53
C ILE A 69 12.20 -0.97 -12.24
N ASP A 70 11.74 -0.28 -13.28
CA ASP A 70 10.89 0.90 -13.15
C ASP A 70 9.52 0.55 -12.54
N VAL A 71 8.89 -0.53 -13.01
CA VAL A 71 7.65 -1.05 -12.41
C VAL A 71 7.83 -1.36 -10.93
N GLN A 72 8.91 -2.04 -10.56
CA GLN A 72 9.21 -2.35 -9.17
C GLN A 72 9.41 -1.08 -8.34
N ALA A 73 10.15 -0.09 -8.85
CA ALA A 73 10.38 1.19 -8.18
C ALA A 73 9.06 1.95 -7.94
N GLN A 74 8.18 2.00 -8.96
CA GLN A 74 6.87 2.65 -8.86
C GLN A 74 5.95 1.97 -7.85
N VAL A 75 5.85 0.63 -7.90
CA VAL A 75 5.07 -0.15 -6.93
C VAL A 75 5.58 0.07 -5.51
N THR A 76 6.90 0.11 -5.33
CA THR A 76 7.53 0.38 -4.03
C THR A 76 7.20 1.78 -3.52
N ALA A 77 7.29 2.79 -4.38
CA ALA A 77 6.97 4.17 -4.05
C ALA A 77 5.50 4.31 -3.62
N ILE A 78 4.58 3.65 -4.32
CA ILE A 78 3.15 3.62 -3.98
C ILE A 78 2.93 3.03 -2.60
N ILE A 79 3.53 1.87 -2.30
CA ILE A 79 3.42 1.22 -0.99
C ILE A 79 3.94 2.17 0.09
N LYS A 80 5.17 2.69 -0.06
CA LYS A 80 5.78 3.60 0.92
C LYS A 80 4.93 4.84 1.16
N LEU A 81 4.39 5.45 0.11
CA LEU A 81 3.55 6.64 0.21
C LEU A 81 2.26 6.37 1.00
N HIS A 82 1.53 5.32 0.64
CA HIS A 82 0.28 4.98 1.32
C HIS A 82 0.49 4.53 2.76
N VAL A 83 1.59 3.81 3.02
CA VAL A 83 1.98 3.42 4.36
C VAL A 83 2.34 4.66 5.17
N LYS A 84 3.23 5.55 4.69
CA LYS A 84 3.58 6.82 5.37
C LYS A 84 2.33 7.64 5.68
N ARG A 85 1.41 7.75 4.72
CA ARG A 85 0.14 8.48 4.91
C ARG A 85 -0.72 7.85 6.02
N PHE A 86 -0.81 6.53 6.05
CA PHE A 86 -1.53 5.81 7.09
C PHE A 86 -0.93 6.07 8.48
N TYR A 87 0.40 6.06 8.61
CA TYR A 87 1.09 6.40 9.85
C TYR A 87 0.81 7.84 10.30
N GLN A 88 0.86 8.82 9.38
CA GLN A 88 0.50 10.20 9.68
C GLN A 88 -0.95 10.33 10.18
N ASP A 89 -1.90 9.65 9.54
CA ASP A 89 -3.31 9.64 9.95
C ASP A 89 -3.52 8.93 11.31
N LEU A 90 -2.60 8.04 11.72
CA LEU A 90 -2.61 7.39 13.03
C LEU A 90 -1.97 8.24 14.13
N LEU A 91 -0.88 8.96 13.84
CA LEU A 91 -0.24 9.89 14.76
C LEU A 91 -1.18 11.05 15.15
N GLN A 92 -2.11 11.43 14.26
CA GLN A 92 -3.17 12.40 14.56
C GLN A 92 -4.29 11.82 15.44
N LYS A 93 -4.33 10.50 15.67
CA LYS A 93 -5.29 9.81 16.55
C LYS A 93 -4.60 9.40 17.86
N SER A 94 -5.36 8.98 18.86
CA SER A 94 -4.81 8.64 20.18
C SER A 94 -3.62 7.66 20.10
N LEU A 95 -2.48 8.07 20.67
CA LEU A 95 -1.18 7.40 20.56
C LEU A 95 -1.21 5.93 20.95
N SER A 96 -2.02 5.54 21.94
CA SER A 96 -2.15 4.17 22.42
C SER A 96 -2.71 3.18 21.39
N HIS A 97 -3.48 3.64 20.39
CA HIS A 97 -4.03 2.78 19.34
C HIS A 97 -3.21 2.79 18.04
N SER A 98 -2.21 3.65 17.93
CA SER A 98 -1.41 3.81 16.72
C SER A 98 -0.56 2.56 16.46
N GLY A 99 0.30 2.15 17.41
CA GLY A 99 1.19 1.00 17.27
C GLY A 99 0.50 -0.33 16.95
N LEU A 100 -0.63 -0.63 17.61
CA LEU A 100 -1.42 -1.84 17.32
C LEU A 100 -1.89 -1.86 15.85
N LYS A 101 -2.40 -0.72 15.35
CA LYS A 101 -2.91 -0.61 13.97
C LYS A 101 -1.79 -0.70 12.94
N CYS A 102 -0.60 -0.19 13.27
CA CYS A 102 0.60 -0.33 12.46
C CYS A 102 1.01 -1.79 12.29
N ASN A 103 1.09 -2.53 13.40
CA ASN A 103 1.41 -3.97 13.39
C ASN A 103 0.37 -4.78 12.59
N GLN A 104 -0.91 -4.44 12.73
CA GLN A 104 -1.98 -5.04 11.94
C GLN A 104 -1.81 -4.78 10.44
N LEU A 105 -1.52 -3.54 10.03
CA LEU A 105 -1.27 -3.22 8.62
C LEU A 105 -0.04 -3.97 8.09
N GLN A 106 1.06 -4.02 8.84
CA GLN A 106 2.26 -4.76 8.43
C GLN A 106 1.98 -6.25 8.26
N THR A 107 1.23 -6.85 9.18
CA THR A 107 0.83 -8.26 9.09
C THR A 107 0.06 -8.52 7.81
N LEU A 108 -0.87 -7.64 7.47
CA LEU A 108 -1.63 -7.71 6.22
C LEU A 108 -0.75 -7.50 4.97
N LEU A 109 0.22 -6.59 5.01
CA LEU A 109 1.15 -6.38 3.88
C LEU A 109 2.06 -7.58 3.63
N ARG A 110 2.45 -8.32 4.69
CA ARG A 110 3.26 -9.54 4.58
C ARG A 110 2.54 -10.70 3.88
N LEU A 111 1.22 -10.66 3.77
CA LEU A 111 0.44 -11.64 3.04
C LEU A 111 0.43 -11.40 1.52
N LEU A 112 0.91 -10.22 1.06
CA LEU A 112 1.05 -9.96 -0.37
C LEU A 112 2.23 -10.74 -0.95
N PRO A 113 2.14 -11.23 -2.21
CA PRO A 113 3.23 -11.90 -2.90
C PRO A 113 4.29 -10.88 -3.39
N LEU A 114 4.77 -10.03 -2.48
CA LEU A 114 5.75 -8.99 -2.73
C LEU A 114 7.12 -9.42 -2.18
N PRO A 115 8.23 -9.10 -2.86
CA PRO A 115 9.55 -9.22 -2.27
C PRO A 115 9.59 -8.46 -0.93
N SER A 116 10.13 -9.10 0.11
CA SER A 116 10.18 -8.54 1.47
C SER A 116 10.83 -7.15 1.52
N ALA A 117 11.78 -6.87 0.63
CA ALA A 117 12.43 -5.57 0.47
C ALA A 117 11.47 -4.42 0.09
N LEU A 118 10.25 -4.73 -0.36
CA LEU A 118 9.24 -3.74 -0.76
C LEU A 118 8.22 -3.45 0.34
N ILE A 119 8.20 -4.25 1.40
CA ILE A 119 7.40 -4.00 2.58
C ILE A 119 8.24 -3.07 3.47
N PRO A 120 7.77 -1.85 3.79
CA PRO A 120 8.50 -0.99 4.71
C PRO A 120 8.70 -1.72 6.03
N ASP A 121 9.94 -1.79 6.50
CA ASP A 121 10.20 -2.04 7.92
C ASP A 121 9.52 -0.94 8.74
N ASP A 122 9.24 -1.25 10.01
CA ASP A 122 8.59 -0.36 10.97
C ASP A 122 9.06 1.09 10.72
N PRO A 123 8.16 2.05 10.43
CA PRO A 123 8.61 3.42 10.42
C PRO A 123 9.03 3.70 11.84
N ASP A 124 10.33 3.86 12.00
CA ASP A 124 10.86 4.48 13.19
C ASP A 124 10.07 5.80 13.37
N PRO A 125 9.22 5.88 14.41
CA PRO A 125 8.41 7.09 14.65
C PRO A 125 9.30 8.29 14.98
N ASP A 126 10.59 8.04 15.27
CA ASP A 126 11.64 9.02 15.54
C ASP A 126 12.62 9.17 14.38
N ALA A 127 12.43 8.49 13.24
CA ALA A 127 13.24 8.76 12.05
C ALA A 127 13.01 10.22 11.66
N PRO A 128 14.06 11.06 11.63
CA PRO A 128 13.90 12.45 11.28
C PRO A 128 13.22 12.49 9.91
N ASP A 129 12.14 13.26 9.81
CA ASP A 129 11.60 13.62 8.50
C ASP A 129 12.80 14.11 7.70
N LEU A 130 13.15 13.37 6.63
CA LEU A 130 14.06 13.85 5.61
C LEU A 130 13.34 15.01 4.91
N ALA A 131 13.25 16.12 5.62
CA ALA A 131 12.86 17.42 5.14
C ALA A 131 14.01 17.93 4.30
N ASP A 132 13.64 18.32 3.07
CA ASP A 132 14.40 19.16 2.16
C ASP A 132 15.87 18.78 1.97
N ALA A 133 16.11 17.87 1.03
CA ALA A 133 17.26 18.04 0.17
C ALA A 133 17.11 19.40 -0.52
N ALA A 134 17.81 20.38 0.05
CA ALA A 134 17.83 21.78 -0.33
C ALA A 134 17.76 21.96 -1.85
N SER A 135 16.82 22.82 -2.29
CA SER A 135 16.87 23.40 -3.63
C SER A 135 18.27 23.99 -3.87
N PRO A 136 18.95 23.68 -4.98
CA PRO A 136 20.20 24.33 -5.29
C PRO A 136 19.89 25.80 -5.56
N SER A 137 20.42 26.68 -4.71
CA SER A 137 20.40 28.12 -4.95
C SER A 137 21.13 28.40 -6.27
N LEU A 138 20.40 28.92 -7.24
CA LEU A 138 20.99 29.59 -8.40
C LEU A 138 21.86 30.73 -7.86
N GLN A 139 23.16 30.68 -8.13
CA GLN A 139 24.03 31.85 -8.06
C GLN A 139 24.34 32.30 -9.49
N GLU A 140 24.28 33.63 -9.63
CA GLU A 140 24.32 34.46 -10.83
C GLU A 140 25.60 34.33 -11.68
#